data_AF-A0A967PWL5-F1
#
_entry.id   AF-A0A967PWL5-F1
#
_cell.length_a   1.000
_cell.length_b   1.000
_cell.length_c   1.000
_cell.angle_alpha   90.00
_cell.angle_beta   90.00
_cell.angle_gamma   90.00
#
_symmetry.space_group_name_H-M   'P 1'
#
loop_
_entity.id
_entity.type
_entity.pdbx_description
1 polymer ?
#
loop_
_entity_poly.entity_id
_entity_poly.type
_entity_poly.pdbx_seq_one_letter_code
_entity_poly.pdbx_strand_id
1 'polypeptide(L)' 'MSLQLQEVALALDEPEAMLNEKIAARLGLAVGEISNVRILRRGIDARKKPDVKRVYTVAFDVEDEER' A
#
# COMPACT_ATOMS: atom_id res chain seq x y z
N MET A 1 -4.32 15.52 -2.49
CA MET A 1 -4.35 15.47 -1.00
C MET A 1 -3.45 14.33 -0.52
N SER A 2 -2.77 14.48 0.62
CA SER A 2 -1.95 13.40 1.19
C SER A 2 -2.82 12.47 2.05
N LEU A 3 -2.98 11.23 1.58
CA LEU A 3 -3.71 10.16 2.24
C LEU A 3 -2.75 9.17 2.90
N GLN A 4 -3.25 8.42 3.87
CA GLN A 4 -2.51 7.35 4.52
C GLN A 4 -3.32 6.06 4.49
N LEU A 5 -2.66 4.95 4.20
CA LEU A 5 -3.25 3.63 4.19
C LEU A 5 -2.46 2.70 5.12
N GLN A 6 -3.18 2.19 6.11
CA GLN A 6 -2.67 1.25 7.10
C GLN A 6 -3.06 -0.17 6.72
N GLU A 7 -2.39 -1.15 7.34
CA GLU A 7 -2.71 -2.57 7.17
C GLU A 7 -2.64 -3.06 5.72
N VAL A 8 -1.68 -2.55 4.95
CA VAL A 8 -1.43 -3.02 3.59
C VAL A 8 -0.60 -4.29 3.67
N ALA A 9 -1.26 -5.45 3.56
CA ALA A 9 -0.60 -6.74 3.58
C ALA A 9 0.02 -7.06 2.20
N LEU A 10 1.33 -7.26 2.21
CA LEU A 10 2.11 -7.72 1.07
C LEU A 10 2.69 -9.10 1.41
N ALA A 11 2.72 -10.01 0.44
CA ALA A 11 3.50 -11.23 0.59
C ALA A 11 4.99 -10.89 0.66
N LEU A 12 5.78 -11.79 1.23
CA LEU A 12 7.24 -11.64 1.30
C LEU A 12 7.93 -11.67 -0.07
N ASP A 13 7.28 -12.33 -1.04
CA ASP A 13 7.75 -12.50 -2.41
C ASP A 13 7.33 -11.34 -3.33
N GLU A 14 6.35 -10.53 -2.90
CA GLU A 14 5.85 -9.40 -3.68
C GLU A 14 6.78 -8.18 -3.53
N PRO A 15 7.14 -7.49 -4.63
CA PRO A 15 7.93 -6.28 -4.58
C PRO A 15 7.11 -5.09 -4.06
N GLU A 16 7.80 -4.07 -3.54
CA GLU A 16 7.14 -2.83 -3.05
C GLU A 16 6.33 -2.10 -4.13
N ALA A 17 6.61 -2.34 -5.42
CA ALA A 17 5.80 -1.83 -6.53
C ALA A 17 4.32 -2.29 -6.46
N MET A 18 4.07 -3.49 -5.91
CA MET A 18 2.71 -4.00 -5.67
C MET A 18 1.97 -3.21 -4.59
N LEU A 19 2.65 -2.40 -3.77
CA LEU A 19 1.97 -1.50 -2.83
C LEU A 19 1.11 -0.50 -3.60
N ASN A 20 1.60 0.06 -4.71
CA ASN A 20 0.84 1.03 -5.50
C ASN A 20 -0.42 0.38 -6.09
N GLU A 21 -0.29 -0.82 -6.64
CA GLU A 21 -1.43 -1.60 -7.14
C GLU A 21 -2.43 -1.97 -6.03
N LYS A 22 -1.95 -2.33 -4.83
CA LYS A 22 -2.84 -2.62 -3.70
C LYS A 22 -3.52 -1.38 -3.15
N ILE A 23 -2.84 -0.23 -3.10
CA ILE A 23 -3.42 1.06 -2.71
C ILE A 23 -4.51 1.45 -3.73
N ALA A 24 -4.18 1.38 -5.03
CA ALA A 24 -5.11 1.61 -6.14
C ALA A 24 -6.35 0.74 -6.04
N ALA A 25 -6.16 -0.58 -5.94
CA ALA A 25 -7.24 -1.55 -5.85
C ALA A 25 -8.10 -1.38 -4.58
N ARG A 26 -7.52 -0.98 -3.44
CA ARG A 26 -8.27 -0.71 -2.20
C ARG A 26 -9.11 0.55 -2.29
N LEU A 27 -8.60 1.58 -2.96
CA LEU A 27 -9.27 2.88 -3.10
C LEU A 27 -10.19 2.94 -4.33
N GLY A 28 -10.06 1.98 -5.25
CA GLY A 28 -10.76 2.01 -6.53
C GLY A 28 -10.19 3.05 -7.51
N LEU A 29 -8.95 3.49 -7.31
CA LEU A 29 -8.24 4.48 -8.14
C LEU A 29 -7.33 3.80 -9.15
N ALA A 30 -6.94 4.53 -10.19
CA ALA A 30 -5.88 4.05 -11.08
C ALA A 30 -4.51 4.23 -10.40
N VAL A 31 -3.57 3.30 -10.68
CA VAL A 31 -2.18 3.42 -10.19
C VAL A 31 -1.52 4.73 -10.64
N GLY A 32 -1.94 5.27 -11.79
CA GLY A 32 -1.45 6.55 -12.32
C GLY A 32 -1.93 7.78 -11.53
N GLU A 33 -3.01 7.67 -10.76
CA GLU A 33 -3.51 8.76 -9.90
C GLU A 33 -2.78 8.80 -8.55
N ILE A 34 -2.05 7.74 -8.20
CA ILE A 34 -1.32 7.65 -6.95
C ILE A 34 0.11 8.12 -7.17
N SER A 35 0.49 9.16 -6.44
CA SER A 35 1.81 9.77 -6.46
C SER A 35 2.41 9.85 -5.06
N ASN A 36 3.72 10.11 -4.96
CA ASN A 36 4.41 10.33 -3.68
C ASN A 36 4.21 9.21 -2.63
N VAL A 37 4.21 7.94 -3.06
CA VAL A 37 4.09 6.81 -2.11
C VAL A 37 5.31 6.73 -1.21
N ARG A 38 5.09 6.83 0.11
CA ARG A 38 6.09 6.79 1.16
C ARG A 38 5.71 5.75 2.21
N ILE A 39 6.64 4.87 2.52
CA ILE A 39 6.43 3.87 3.56
C ILE A 39 6.69 4.52 4.92
N LEU A 40 5.65 4.69 5.73
CA LEU A 40 5.74 5.22 7.09
C LEU A 40 6.14 4.14 8.09
N ARG A 41 5.63 2.92 7.92
CA ARG A 41 5.90 1.80 8.83
C ARG A 41 5.94 0.47 8.08
N ARG A 42 6.86 -0.40 8.50
CA ARG A 42 6.97 -1.78 8.03
C ARG A 42 6.82 -2.71 9.24
N GLY A 43 5.84 -3.59 9.18
CA GLY A 43 5.58 -4.66 10.14
C GLY A 43 5.67 -6.01 9.43
N ILE A 44 5.92 -7.07 10.20
CA ILE A 44 5.88 -8.44 9.70
C ILE A 44 4.91 -9.21 10.58
N ASP A 45 3.87 -9.74 9.97
CA ASP A 45 2.98 -10.71 10.60
C ASP A 45 3.46 -12.12 10.25
N ALA A 46 4.08 -12.76 11.24
CA ALA A 46 4.57 -14.13 11.15
C ALA A 46 3.73 -15.10 12.00
N ARG A 47 2.48 -14.74 12.31
CA ARG A 47 1.65 -15.51 13.26
C ARG A 47 1.21 -16.86 12.70
N LYS A 48 1.14 -17.02 11.38
CA LYS A 48 0.86 -18.29 10.72
C LYS A 48 2.02 -18.68 9.80
N LYS A 49 2.83 -19.65 10.21
CA LYS A 49 3.78 -20.31 9.28
C LYS A 49 3.03 -21.31 8.40
N PRO A 50 3.29 -21.37 7.08
CA PRO A 50 4.32 -20.67 6.32
C PRO A 50 3.93 -19.29 5.73
N ASP A 51 2.72 -18.82 5.97
CA ASP A 51 2.13 -17.60 5.36
C ASP A 51 2.57 -16.31 6.06
N VAL A 52 3.87 -16.02 6.05
CA VAL A 52 4.41 -14.78 6.62
C VAL A 52 4.08 -13.61 5.68
N LYS A 53 3.41 -12.58 6.23
CA LYS A 53 3.00 -11.39 5.47
C LYS A 53 3.68 -10.16 6.04
N ARG A 54 4.05 -9.23 5.16
CA ARG A 54 4.56 -7.92 5.54
C ARG A 54 3.39 -6.95 5.58
N VAL A 55 3.20 -6.28 6.69
CA VAL A 55 2.14 -5.29 6.88
C VAL A 55 2.78 -3.91 6.78
N TYR A 56 2.36 -3.13 5.79
CA TYR A 56 2.89 -1.79 5.56
C TYR A 56 1.88 -0.73 5.97
N THR A 57 2.41 0.40 6.43
CA THR A 57 1.69 1.67 6.49
C THR A 57 2.37 2.61 5.53
N VAL A 58 1.59 3.13 4.59
CA VAL A 58 2.06 3.96 3.49
C VAL A 58 1.27 5.26 3.47
N ALA A 59 1.95 6.36 3.23
CA ALA A 59 1.34 7.63 2.85
C ALA A 59 1.50 7.81 1.35
N PHE A 60 0.53 8.41 0.69
CA PHE A 60 0.56 8.67 -0.74
C PHE A 60 -0.33 9.87 -1.03
N ASP A 61 -0.03 10.56 -2.11
CA ASP A 61 -0.90 11.59 -2.65
C ASP A 61 -1.76 10.98 -3.75
N VAL A 62 -3.02 11.39 -3.77
CA VAL A 62 -3.90 11.14 -4.92
C VAL A 62 -4.07 12.44 -5.67
N GLU A 63 -3.97 12.34 -7.00
CA GLU A 63 -4.45 13.36 -7.90
C GLU A 63 -5.98 13.30 -7.82
N ASP A 64 -6.51 14.07 -6.88
CA ASP A 64 -7.94 14.23 -6.68
C ASP A 64 -8.47 14.94 -7.94
N GLU A 65 -9.08 14.21 -8.86
CA GLU A 65 -9.94 14.82 -9.87
C GLU A 65 -11.16 15.40 -9.14
N GLU A 66 -11.00 16.62 -8.61
CA GLU A 66 -12.14 17.43 -8.19
C GLU A 66 -13.05 17.60 -9.41
N ARG A 67 -14.21 16.93 -9.38
CA ARG A 67 -15.29 17.17 -10.32
C ARG A 67 -16.65 17.23 -9.63
#